data_AF-A0A954DID6-F1
#
_entry.id   AF-A0A954DID6-F1
#
_cell.length_a   1.000
_cell.length_b   1.000
_cell.length_c   1.000
_cell.angle_alpha   90.00
_cell.angle_beta   90.00
_cell.angle_gamma   90.00
#
_symmetry.space_group_name_H-M   'P 1'
#
loop_
_entity.id
_entity.type
_entity.pdbx_description
1 polymer ?
#
loop_
_entity_poly.entity_id
_entity_poly.type
_entity_poly.pdbx_seq_one_letter_code
_entity_poly.pdbx_strand_id
1 'polypeptide(L)'
;MTKNQAHEAIEAAPAVESFPFQAAAPGTPHIILPKIWNPTPAVNWTVLIHPALGPLLHALNWRRLGDRRRYATNLRWAMALLLGPLLLQAVAITFDFIPTSYRYLIAPGGPIVQWMAITAAYTALLASWYWIEARRQMRFVKHDLGGEYARRKWLWPILIGAAATAITYGTIAAILALRGPPAYEIRDVLSRAIPKQLKTQPSYAQFRFQRITLERSGWGNYTGIAHGIDPNGKVQLTLTAKTEGDEIRWNLTPIN
;
A
#
# COMPACT_ATOMS: atom_id res chain seq x y z
N MET A 1 19.19 21.46 -20.49
CA MET A 1 17.84 22.06 -20.42
C MET A 1 17.66 22.68 -19.05
N THR A 2 17.53 24.00 -18.97
CA THR A 2 17.29 24.71 -17.72
C THR A 2 15.80 24.61 -17.34
N LYS A 3 15.48 24.79 -16.06
CA LYS A 3 14.10 24.73 -15.53
C LYS A 3 13.15 25.71 -16.23
N ASN A 4 13.68 26.80 -16.80
CA ASN A 4 12.92 27.77 -17.60
C ASN A 4 12.58 27.26 -19.00
N GLN A 5 13.48 26.53 -19.66
CA GLN A 5 13.20 25.94 -20.99
C GLN A 5 12.14 24.83 -20.93
N ALA A 6 12.04 24.12 -19.81
CA ALA A 6 10.98 23.13 -19.58
C ALA A 6 9.61 23.78 -19.31
N HIS A 7 9.58 24.98 -18.71
CA HIS A 7 8.35 25.74 -18.50
C HIS A 7 7.85 26.40 -19.79
N GLU A 8 8.76 26.97 -20.59
CA GLU A 8 8.45 27.55 -21.90
C GLU A 8 7.97 26.49 -22.90
N ALA A 9 8.53 25.27 -22.88
CA ALA A 9 8.06 24.17 -23.72
C ALA A 9 6.66 23.64 -23.33
N ILE A 10 6.21 23.87 -22.09
CA ILE A 10 4.86 23.52 -21.63
C ILE A 10 3.85 24.62 -21.98
N GLU A 11 4.27 25.90 -22.00
CA GLU A 11 3.44 27.03 -22.43
C GLU A 11 3.34 27.18 -23.95
N ALA A 12 4.36 26.76 -24.70
CA ALA A 12 4.37 26.77 -26.17
C ALA A 12 3.66 25.56 -26.80
N ALA A 13 3.13 24.63 -26.00
CA ALA A 13 2.25 23.59 -26.52
C ALA A 13 0.99 24.29 -27.08
N PRO A 14 0.62 24.07 -28.36
CA PRO A 14 -0.57 24.70 -28.93
C PRO A 14 -1.74 24.42 -28.00
N ALA A 15 -2.53 25.45 -27.69
CA ALA A 15 -3.77 25.30 -26.96
C ALA A 15 -4.53 24.15 -27.63
N VAL A 16 -4.53 22.98 -26.98
CA VAL A 16 -5.11 21.78 -27.55
C VAL A 16 -6.58 22.09 -27.64
N GLU A 17 -7.03 22.38 -28.86
CA GLU A 17 -8.42 22.60 -29.19
C GLU A 17 -9.21 21.48 -28.51
N SER A 18 -9.98 21.84 -27.50
CA SER A 18 -11.10 21.01 -27.07
C SER A 18 -11.86 20.74 -28.36
N PHE A 19 -11.89 19.48 -28.82
CA PHE A 19 -12.74 19.12 -29.94
C PHE A 19 -14.11 19.71 -29.65
N PRO A 20 -14.59 20.68 -30.44
CA PRO A 20 -15.89 21.24 -30.19
C PRO A 20 -16.85 20.07 -30.25
N PHE A 21 -17.71 19.96 -29.24
CA PHE A 21 -18.92 19.19 -29.40
C PHE A 21 -19.58 19.72 -30.68
N GLN A 22 -19.43 18.98 -31.77
CA GLN A 22 -19.85 19.44 -33.07
C GLN A 22 -21.37 19.32 -33.07
N ALA A 23 -22.03 20.44 -32.78
CA ALA A 23 -23.46 20.55 -32.94
C ALA A 23 -23.78 20.13 -34.38
N ALA A 24 -24.63 19.12 -34.52
CA ALA A 24 -24.94 18.51 -35.81
C ALA A 24 -25.41 19.58 -36.80
N ALA A 25 -24.99 19.46 -38.06
CA ALA A 25 -25.48 20.28 -39.15
C ALA A 25 -27.02 20.16 -39.26
N PRO A 26 -27.72 21.22 -39.72
CA PRO A 26 -29.17 21.17 -39.84
C PRO A 26 -29.57 20.07 -40.82
N GLY A 27 -30.28 19.03 -40.34
CA GLY A 27 -30.85 17.96 -41.20
C GLY A 27 -30.54 16.51 -40.81
N THR A 28 -29.73 16.24 -39.78
CA THR A 28 -29.41 14.84 -39.37
C THR A 28 -29.90 14.52 -37.95
N PRO A 29 -31.04 13.83 -37.77
CA PRO A 29 -31.58 13.55 -36.44
C PRO A 29 -31.00 12.25 -35.86
N HIS A 30 -29.69 12.22 -35.57
CA HIS A 30 -29.12 11.31 -34.58
C HIS A 30 -28.03 12.02 -33.78
N ILE A 31 -28.40 12.63 -32.66
CA ILE A 31 -27.43 13.11 -31.66
C ILE A 31 -26.70 11.87 -31.13
N ILE A 32 -25.45 11.65 -31.56
CA ILE A 32 -24.63 10.55 -31.04
C ILE A 32 -24.16 10.96 -29.64
N LEU A 33 -24.95 10.60 -28.64
CA LEU A 33 -24.63 10.87 -27.24
C LEU A 33 -23.36 10.10 -26.82
N PRO A 34 -22.40 10.75 -26.14
CA PRO A 34 -21.17 10.10 -25.70
C PRO A 34 -21.50 8.92 -24.77
N LYS A 35 -20.98 7.73 -25.08
CA LYS A 35 -21.29 6.52 -24.32
C LYS A 35 -20.36 6.33 -23.13
N ILE A 36 -20.71 6.86 -21.96
CA ILE A 36 -19.86 6.88 -20.75
C ILE A 36 -20.48 6.11 -19.58
N TRP A 37 -19.69 5.84 -18.53
CA TRP A 37 -20.23 5.39 -17.25
C TRP A 37 -20.69 6.58 -16.42
N ASN A 38 -21.74 6.40 -15.62
CA ASN A 38 -22.18 7.44 -14.71
C ASN A 38 -21.05 7.76 -13.70
N PRO A 39 -20.56 9.01 -13.63
CA PRO A 39 -19.43 9.37 -12.78
C PRO A 39 -19.73 9.28 -11.28
N THR A 40 -21.00 9.38 -10.87
CA THR A 40 -21.39 9.31 -9.45
C THR A 40 -21.29 7.88 -8.90
N PRO A 41 -21.95 6.86 -9.49
CA PRO A 41 -21.72 5.47 -9.10
C PRO A 41 -20.26 5.03 -9.25
N ALA A 42 -19.50 5.58 -10.21
CA ALA A 42 -18.08 5.26 -10.35
C ALA A 42 -17.30 5.58 -9.05
N VAL A 43 -17.60 6.69 -8.38
CA VAL A 43 -17.01 7.03 -7.08
C VAL A 43 -17.43 6.03 -6.01
N ASN A 44 -18.72 5.66 -5.93
CA ASN A 44 -19.18 4.71 -4.91
C ASN A 44 -18.51 3.33 -5.06
N TRP A 45 -18.38 2.83 -6.28
CA TRP A 45 -17.68 1.57 -6.56
C TRP A 45 -16.18 1.61 -6.23
N THR A 46 -15.60 2.81 -6.19
CA THR A 46 -14.19 3.00 -5.81
C THR A 46 -13.94 2.67 -4.36
N VAL A 47 -14.88 3.03 -3.48
CA VAL A 47 -14.80 2.76 -2.04
C VAL A 47 -15.12 1.29 -1.75
N LEU A 48 -16.10 0.73 -2.46
CA LEU A 48 -16.59 -0.63 -2.21
C LEU A 48 -15.70 -1.74 -2.80
N ILE A 49 -15.07 -1.49 -3.94
CA ILE A 49 -14.33 -2.53 -4.69
C ILE A 49 -12.84 -2.27 -4.63
N HIS A 50 -12.38 -1.18 -5.27
CA HIS A 50 -10.96 -0.86 -5.36
C HIS A 50 -10.73 0.65 -5.59
N PRO A 51 -9.85 1.30 -4.81
CA PRO A 51 -9.62 2.76 -4.92
C PRO A 51 -9.12 3.26 -6.28
N ALA A 52 -8.41 2.43 -7.03
CA ALA A 52 -7.96 2.78 -8.39
C ALA A 52 -9.09 2.78 -9.44
N LEU A 53 -10.23 2.13 -9.17
CA LEU A 53 -11.30 1.93 -10.14
C LEU A 53 -11.95 3.24 -10.56
N GLY A 54 -12.25 4.13 -9.62
CA GLY A 54 -12.85 5.44 -9.88
C GLY A 54 -12.04 6.30 -10.84
N PRO A 55 -10.78 6.61 -10.52
CA PRO A 55 -9.92 7.37 -11.41
C PRO A 55 -9.77 6.71 -12.79
N LEU A 56 -9.68 5.38 -12.86
CA LEU A 56 -9.63 4.67 -14.13
C LEU A 56 -10.90 4.90 -14.96
N LEU A 57 -12.09 4.76 -14.36
CA LEU A 57 -13.36 5.00 -15.05
C LEU A 57 -13.52 6.46 -15.45
N HIS A 58 -13.12 7.40 -14.59
CA HIS A 58 -13.12 8.83 -14.90
C HIS A 58 -12.17 9.15 -16.06
N ALA A 59 -10.98 8.54 -16.10
CA ALA A 59 -10.07 8.65 -17.24
C ALA A 59 -10.75 8.14 -18.53
N LEU A 60 -11.28 6.92 -18.52
CA LEU A 60 -11.93 6.33 -19.69
C LEU A 60 -13.17 7.08 -20.15
N ASN A 61 -13.86 7.78 -19.25
CA ASN A 61 -14.92 8.73 -19.58
C ASN A 61 -14.33 9.96 -20.26
N TRP A 62 -13.31 10.62 -19.70
CA TRP A 62 -12.66 11.77 -20.32
C TRP A 62 -12.09 11.48 -21.71
N ARG A 63 -11.53 10.28 -21.90
CA ARG A 63 -11.08 9.82 -23.22
C ARG A 63 -12.21 9.80 -24.24
N ARG A 64 -13.43 9.42 -23.85
CA ARG A 64 -14.60 9.43 -24.74
C ARG A 64 -15.17 10.82 -24.97
N LEU A 65 -14.98 11.71 -24.00
CA LEU A 65 -15.34 13.12 -24.10
C LEU A 65 -14.28 13.95 -24.86
N GLY A 66 -13.21 13.32 -25.36
CA GLY A 66 -12.16 13.99 -26.13
C GLY A 66 -11.11 14.73 -25.29
N ASP A 67 -11.23 14.79 -23.96
CA ASP A 67 -10.29 15.51 -23.10
C ASP A 67 -9.09 14.63 -22.73
N ARG A 68 -8.03 14.73 -23.55
CA ARG A 68 -6.77 13.98 -23.36
C ARG A 68 -6.04 14.38 -22.08
N ARG A 69 -6.10 15.65 -21.67
CA ARG A 69 -5.40 16.14 -20.48
C ARG A 69 -6.01 15.52 -19.23
N ARG A 70 -7.33 15.53 -19.09
CA ARG A 70 -8.03 14.93 -17.96
C ARG A 70 -7.98 13.42 -17.96
N TYR A 71 -7.95 12.79 -19.14
CA TYR A 71 -7.65 11.36 -19.28
C TYR A 71 -6.29 11.03 -18.63
N ALA A 72 -5.22 11.71 -19.04
CA ALA A 72 -3.88 11.45 -18.53
C ALA A 72 -3.75 11.74 -17.02
N THR A 73 -4.39 12.80 -16.53
CA THR A 73 -4.41 13.11 -15.09
C THR A 73 -5.13 12.02 -14.29
N ASN A 74 -6.31 11.59 -14.72
CA ASN A 74 -7.05 10.54 -14.01
C ASN A 74 -6.37 9.16 -14.11
N LEU A 75 -5.65 8.89 -15.20
CA LEU A 75 -4.85 7.66 -15.30
C LEU A 75 -3.68 7.66 -14.30
N ARG A 76 -3.01 8.82 -14.10
CA ARG A 76 -1.98 8.96 -13.06
C ARG A 76 -2.54 8.73 -11.66
N TRP A 77 -3.72 9.26 -11.36
CA TRP A 77 -4.43 8.96 -10.11
C TRP A 77 -4.75 7.48 -9.96
N ALA A 78 -5.21 6.82 -11.02
CA ALA A 78 -5.48 5.37 -11.00
C ALA A 78 -4.20 4.58 -10.66
N MET A 79 -3.08 4.92 -11.30
CA MET A 79 -1.79 4.28 -11.03
C MET A 79 -1.29 4.55 -9.60
N ALA A 80 -1.40 5.79 -9.12
CA ALA A 80 -1.02 6.14 -7.75
C ALA A 80 -1.85 5.37 -6.71
N LEU A 81 -3.16 5.21 -6.94
CA LEU A 81 -4.04 4.46 -6.04
C LEU A 81 -3.89 2.94 -6.18
N LEU A 82 -3.45 2.45 -7.33
CA LEU A 82 -3.17 1.02 -7.55
C LEU A 82 -1.84 0.60 -6.91
N LEU A 83 -0.78 1.38 -7.14
CA LEU A 83 0.59 1.05 -6.69
C LEU A 83 0.88 1.59 -5.28
N GLY A 84 0.15 2.60 -4.83
CA GLY A 84 0.34 3.26 -3.53
C GLY A 84 0.39 2.30 -2.34
N PRO A 85 -0.54 1.34 -2.19
CA PRO A 85 -0.50 0.38 -1.08
C PRO A 85 0.78 -0.47 -1.08
N LEU A 86 1.24 -0.91 -2.27
CA LEU A 86 2.46 -1.70 -2.40
C LEU A 86 3.70 -0.87 -2.05
N LEU A 87 3.75 0.39 -2.49
CA LEU A 87 4.85 1.30 -2.16
C LEU A 87 4.90 1.60 -0.66
N LEU A 88 3.75 1.89 -0.04
CA LEU A 88 3.66 2.12 1.41
C LEU A 88 4.04 0.87 2.19
N GLN A 89 3.65 -0.32 1.73
CA GLN A 89 4.04 -1.59 2.33
C GLN A 89 5.54 -1.87 2.19
N ALA A 90 6.14 -1.57 1.03
CA ALA A 90 7.59 -1.68 0.83
C ALA A 90 8.34 -0.77 1.81
N VAL A 91 7.90 0.47 1.97
CA VAL A 91 8.42 1.40 2.99
C VAL A 91 8.24 0.82 4.39
N ALA A 92 7.09 0.24 4.73
CA ALA A 92 6.86 -0.38 6.04
C ALA A 92 7.83 -1.55 6.33
N ILE A 93 8.25 -2.30 5.29
CA ILE A 93 9.19 -3.42 5.43
C ILE A 93 10.62 -2.92 5.68
N THR A 94 11.03 -1.78 5.13
CA THR A 94 12.38 -1.26 5.39
C THR A 94 12.60 -0.94 6.88
N PHE A 95 11.53 -0.62 7.62
CA PHE A 95 11.60 -0.42 9.07
C PHE A 95 12.00 -1.65 9.87
N ASP A 96 11.87 -2.87 9.34
CA ASP A 96 12.36 -4.09 10.01
C ASP A 96 13.88 -4.19 10.04
N PHE A 97 14.56 -3.47 9.15
CA PHE A 97 16.01 -3.44 9.08
C PHE A 97 16.60 -2.33 9.95
N ILE A 98 15.74 -1.51 10.59
CA ILE A 98 16.14 -0.42 11.47
C ILE A 98 16.01 -0.92 12.92
N PRO A 99 17.07 -0.88 13.74
CA PRO A 99 16.97 -1.25 15.15
C PRO A 99 15.89 -0.45 15.86
N THR A 100 15.17 -1.11 16.77
CA THR A 100 13.99 -0.52 17.43
C THR A 100 14.29 0.80 18.14
N SER A 101 15.50 0.97 18.70
CA SER A 101 15.95 2.22 19.31
C SER A 101 15.90 3.42 18.35
N TYR A 102 16.28 3.23 17.09
CA TYR A 102 16.23 4.26 16.05
C TYR A 102 14.83 4.40 15.45
N ARG A 103 14.05 3.32 15.39
CA ARG A 103 12.69 3.34 14.83
C ARG A 103 11.78 4.33 15.56
N TYR A 104 11.87 4.40 16.89
CA TYR A 104 11.07 5.34 17.68
C TYR A 104 11.46 6.81 17.48
N LEU A 105 12.68 7.10 17.03
CA LEU A 105 13.11 8.48 16.74
C LEU A 105 12.47 9.02 15.45
N ILE A 106 12.33 8.16 14.44
CA ILE A 106 11.85 8.56 13.11
C ILE A 106 10.35 8.31 12.88
N ALA A 107 9.77 7.35 13.60
CA ALA A 107 8.36 6.97 13.49
C ALA A 107 7.81 6.60 14.88
N PRO A 108 7.57 7.60 15.75
CA PRO A 108 7.03 7.37 17.09
C PRO A 108 5.64 6.72 16.98
N GLY A 109 5.41 5.63 17.73
CA GLY A 109 4.06 5.05 17.88
C GLY A 109 3.91 3.52 17.68
N GLY A 110 4.97 2.78 17.38
CA GLY A 110 4.87 1.33 17.24
C GLY A 110 3.98 0.86 16.07
N PRO A 111 3.70 -0.45 15.93
CA PRO A 111 3.09 -1.01 14.73
C PRO A 111 1.67 -0.49 14.44
N ILE A 112 0.86 -0.25 15.47
CA ILE A 112 -0.53 0.21 15.32
C ILE A 112 -0.57 1.63 14.77
N VAL A 113 0.22 2.55 15.32
CA VAL A 113 0.26 3.95 14.85
C VAL A 113 0.81 4.01 13.42
N GLN A 114 1.80 3.18 13.09
CA GLN A 114 2.31 3.07 11.72
C GLN A 114 1.21 2.61 10.74
N TRP A 115 0.45 1.58 11.10
CA TRP A 115 -0.68 1.11 10.30
C TRP A 115 -1.74 2.21 10.12
N MET A 116 -2.06 2.95 11.19
CA MET A 116 -2.97 4.10 11.12
C MET A 116 -2.45 5.19 10.20
N ALA A 117 -1.16 5.53 10.28
CA ALA A 117 -0.54 6.54 9.43
C ALA A 117 -0.57 6.15 7.95
N ILE A 118 -0.24 4.90 7.62
CA ILE A 118 -0.30 4.36 6.25
C ILE A 118 -1.74 4.43 5.72
N THR A 119 -2.70 3.98 6.52
CA THR A 119 -4.13 3.98 6.15
C THR A 119 -4.64 5.40 5.95
N ALA A 120 -4.27 6.33 6.84
CA ALA A 120 -4.65 7.73 6.74
C ALA A 120 -4.05 8.40 5.51
N ALA A 121 -2.77 8.16 5.20
CA ALA A 121 -2.11 8.69 4.02
C ALA A 121 -2.78 8.19 2.73
N TYR A 122 -3.09 6.90 2.66
CA TYR A 122 -3.78 6.33 1.50
C TYR A 122 -5.22 6.86 1.35
N THR A 123 -5.94 7.01 2.46
CA THR A 123 -7.28 7.60 2.48
C THR A 123 -7.25 9.07 2.04
N ALA A 124 -6.26 9.84 2.51
CA ALA A 124 -6.06 11.23 2.10
C ALA A 124 -5.76 11.35 0.60
N LEU A 125 -5.02 10.40 0.02
CA LEU A 125 -4.75 10.34 -1.41
C LEU A 125 -6.05 10.10 -2.21
N LEU A 126 -6.88 9.16 -1.79
CA LEU A 126 -8.18 8.89 -2.42
C LEU A 126 -9.13 10.09 -2.30
N ALA A 127 -9.19 10.71 -1.12
CA ALA A 127 -9.95 11.93 -0.89
C ALA A 127 -9.47 13.05 -1.85
N SER A 128 -8.16 13.26 -1.96
CA SER A 128 -7.58 14.28 -2.85
C SER A 128 -8.03 14.09 -4.30
N TRP A 129 -8.01 12.85 -4.81
CA TRP A 129 -8.55 12.55 -6.14
C TRP A 129 -10.04 12.92 -6.25
N TYR A 130 -10.86 12.56 -5.27
CA TYR A 130 -12.29 12.86 -5.28
C TYR A 130 -12.55 14.37 -5.37
N TRP A 131 -11.90 15.15 -4.50
CA TRP A 131 -12.09 16.60 -4.45
C TRP A 131 -11.58 17.31 -5.70
N ILE A 132 -10.42 16.89 -6.22
CA ILE A 132 -9.76 17.56 -7.34
C ILE A 132 -10.37 17.14 -8.67
N GLU A 133 -10.52 15.84 -8.94
CA GLU A 133 -10.86 15.32 -10.26
C GLU A 133 -12.29 14.80 -10.36
N ALA A 134 -12.73 13.94 -9.43
CA ALA A 134 -14.01 13.26 -9.57
C ALA A 134 -15.19 14.25 -9.60
N ARG A 135 -15.15 15.26 -8.73
CA ARG A 135 -16.15 16.34 -8.70
C ARG A 135 -16.19 17.16 -10.00
N ARG A 136 -15.07 17.30 -10.70
CA ARG A 136 -15.04 18.03 -11.99
C ARG A 136 -15.82 17.27 -13.06
N GLN A 137 -15.64 15.96 -13.18
CA GLN A 137 -16.40 15.17 -14.16
C GLN A 137 -17.89 15.09 -13.81
N MET A 138 -18.23 14.95 -12.53
CA MET A 138 -19.63 14.96 -12.10
C MET A 138 -20.32 16.28 -12.45
N ARG A 139 -19.65 17.42 -12.25
CA ARG A 139 -20.16 18.73 -12.67
C ARG A 139 -20.27 18.84 -14.18
N PHE A 140 -19.26 18.42 -14.93
CA PHE A 140 -19.29 18.45 -16.40
C PHE A 140 -20.48 17.67 -16.97
N VAL A 141 -20.71 16.45 -16.49
CA VAL A 141 -21.85 15.63 -16.94
C VAL A 141 -23.19 16.26 -16.58
N LYS A 142 -23.29 16.93 -15.42
CA LYS A 142 -24.52 17.57 -14.97
C LYS A 142 -24.81 18.89 -15.70
N HIS A 143 -23.80 19.75 -15.85
CA HIS A 143 -23.96 21.11 -16.37
C HIS A 143 -23.78 21.18 -17.89
N ASP A 144 -22.74 20.55 -18.42
CA ASP A 144 -22.35 20.71 -19.83
C ASP A 144 -23.04 19.68 -20.74
N LEU A 145 -23.30 18.46 -20.23
CA LEU A 145 -24.07 17.44 -20.95
C LEU A 145 -25.56 17.42 -20.59
N GLY A 146 -26.01 18.26 -19.64
CA GLY A 146 -27.39 18.24 -19.15
C GLY A 146 -27.86 16.89 -18.55
N GLY A 147 -26.92 15.98 -18.23
CA GLY A 147 -27.24 14.61 -17.85
C GLY A 147 -27.58 13.66 -19.01
N GLU A 148 -27.54 14.15 -20.26
CA GLU A 148 -27.81 13.35 -21.46
C GLU A 148 -26.55 12.64 -21.93
N TYR A 149 -26.54 11.30 -21.81
CA TYR A 149 -25.47 10.46 -22.34
C TYR A 149 -25.92 9.01 -22.42
N ALA A 150 -25.32 8.23 -23.32
CA ALA A 150 -25.57 6.80 -23.40
C ALA A 150 -24.82 6.06 -22.28
N ARG A 151 -25.54 5.28 -21.45
CA ARG A 151 -24.93 4.59 -20.30
C ARG A 151 -24.20 3.31 -20.72
N ARG A 152 -23.00 3.10 -20.17
CA ARG A 152 -22.27 1.83 -20.28
C ARG A 152 -22.64 0.83 -19.19
N LYS A 153 -22.55 -0.46 -19.52
CA LYS A 153 -22.76 -1.57 -18.58
C LYS A 153 -21.63 -1.63 -17.53
N TRP A 154 -21.97 -2.07 -16.32
CA TRP A 154 -21.08 -2.07 -15.15
C TRP A 154 -20.31 -3.37 -14.91
N LEU A 155 -20.73 -4.48 -15.51
CA LEU A 155 -20.16 -5.80 -15.25
C LEU A 155 -18.63 -5.81 -15.39
N TRP A 156 -18.12 -5.31 -16.51
CA TRP A 156 -16.68 -5.28 -16.78
C TRP A 156 -15.89 -4.42 -15.80
N PRO A 157 -16.25 -3.16 -15.51
CA PRO A 157 -15.64 -2.39 -14.44
C PRO A 157 -15.58 -3.10 -13.09
N ILE A 158 -16.68 -3.73 -12.68
CA ILE A 158 -16.78 -4.41 -11.39
C ILE A 158 -15.82 -5.61 -11.35
N LEU A 159 -15.80 -6.43 -12.41
CA LEU A 159 -14.88 -7.57 -12.51
C LEU A 159 -13.41 -7.13 -12.50
N ILE A 160 -13.06 -6.06 -13.23
CA ILE A 160 -11.70 -5.51 -13.24
C ILE A 160 -11.32 -5.02 -11.85
N GLY A 161 -12.23 -4.31 -11.17
CA GLY A 161 -12.00 -3.86 -9.79
C GLY A 161 -11.78 -5.02 -8.84
N ALA A 162 -12.65 -6.03 -8.89
CA ALA A 162 -12.54 -7.21 -8.02
C ALA A 162 -11.24 -7.99 -8.26
N ALA A 163 -10.84 -8.17 -9.52
CA ALA A 163 -9.57 -8.79 -9.88
C ALA A 163 -8.37 -7.97 -9.35
N ALA A 164 -8.40 -6.64 -9.52
CA ALA A 164 -7.36 -5.77 -8.97
C ALA A 164 -7.26 -5.87 -7.45
N THR A 165 -8.38 -5.93 -6.74
CA THR A 165 -8.44 -6.16 -5.29
C THR A 165 -7.80 -7.48 -4.90
N ALA A 166 -8.19 -8.57 -5.56
CA ALA A 166 -7.64 -9.90 -5.30
C ALA A 166 -6.12 -9.94 -5.53
N ILE A 167 -5.63 -9.34 -6.62
CA ILE A 167 -4.20 -9.27 -6.93
C ILE A 167 -3.45 -8.44 -5.89
N THR A 168 -3.94 -7.26 -5.51
CA THR A 168 -3.28 -6.39 -4.53
C THR A 168 -3.16 -7.09 -3.18
N TYR A 169 -4.25 -7.65 -2.65
CA TYR A 169 -4.21 -8.33 -1.35
C TYR A 169 -3.46 -9.66 -1.40
N GLY A 170 -3.55 -10.41 -2.51
CA GLY A 170 -2.76 -11.63 -2.72
C GLY A 170 -1.27 -11.33 -2.76
N THR A 171 -0.86 -10.23 -3.40
CA THR A 171 0.54 -9.78 -3.44
C THR A 171 1.03 -9.36 -2.05
N ILE A 172 0.23 -8.59 -1.31
CA ILE A 172 0.58 -8.20 0.07
C ILE A 172 0.71 -9.46 0.95
N ALA A 173 -0.24 -10.40 0.87
CA ALA A 173 -0.18 -11.64 1.63
C ALA A 173 1.06 -12.47 1.28
N ALA A 174 1.40 -12.59 -0.01
CA ALA A 174 2.61 -13.29 -0.46
C ALA A 174 3.89 -12.62 0.09
N ILE A 175 3.97 -11.29 0.05
CA ILE A 175 5.09 -10.53 0.63
C ILE A 175 5.19 -10.79 2.14
N LEU A 176 4.08 -10.76 2.87
CA LEU A 176 4.06 -11.03 4.31
C LEU A 176 4.46 -12.46 4.65
N ALA A 177 4.04 -13.44 3.84
CA ALA A 177 4.44 -14.83 4.01
C ALA A 177 5.96 -15.01 3.78
N LEU A 178 6.51 -14.43 2.71
CA LEU A 178 7.95 -14.46 2.42
C LEU A 178 8.79 -13.75 3.49
N ARG A 179 8.22 -12.75 4.16
CA ARG A 179 8.86 -12.03 5.26
C ARG A 179 9.17 -12.95 6.44
N GLY A 180 8.36 -14.01 6.65
CA GLY A 180 8.42 -14.93 7.79
C GLY A 180 7.51 -14.54 8.96
N PRO A 181 7.29 -15.43 9.94
CA PRO A 181 6.35 -15.24 11.05
C PRO A 181 6.70 -14.05 11.94
N PRO A 182 5.73 -13.40 12.60
CA PRO A 182 5.99 -12.29 13.51
C PRO A 182 6.85 -12.72 14.71
N ALA A 183 7.65 -11.79 15.24
CA ALA A 183 8.62 -12.09 16.30
C ALA A 183 7.98 -12.65 17.59
N TYR A 184 6.70 -12.35 17.86
CA TYR A 184 5.99 -12.89 19.02
C TYR A 184 5.72 -14.39 18.91
N GLU A 185 5.51 -14.93 17.70
CA GLU A 185 5.35 -16.37 17.47
C GLU A 185 6.68 -17.09 17.68
N ILE A 186 7.76 -16.57 17.09
CA ILE A 186 9.11 -17.12 17.29
C ILE A 186 9.50 -17.07 18.77
N ARG A 187 9.21 -15.97 19.46
CA ARG A 187 9.44 -15.84 20.91
C ARG A 187 8.70 -16.92 21.70
N ASP A 188 7.44 -17.22 21.37
CA ASP A 188 6.67 -18.26 22.04
C ASP A 188 7.31 -19.64 21.86
N VAL A 189 7.70 -19.98 20.63
CA VAL A 189 8.41 -21.25 20.34
C VAL A 189 9.73 -21.33 21.10
N LEU A 190 10.57 -20.29 21.02
CA LEU A 190 11.88 -20.27 21.66
C LEU A 190 11.79 -20.26 23.19
N SER A 191 10.77 -19.62 23.76
CA SER A 191 10.56 -19.63 25.22
C SER A 191 10.31 -21.02 25.80
N ARG A 192 9.79 -21.94 24.98
CA ARG A 192 9.60 -23.36 25.33
C ARG A 192 10.83 -24.21 25.05
N ALA A 193 11.57 -23.89 23.98
CA ALA A 193 12.72 -24.70 23.53
C ALA A 193 14.00 -24.41 24.32
N ILE A 194 14.32 -23.13 24.53
CA ILE A 194 15.58 -22.70 25.15
C ILE A 194 15.80 -23.31 26.54
N PRO A 195 14.83 -23.29 27.49
CA PRO A 195 15.04 -23.88 28.82
C PRO A 195 15.35 -25.37 28.78
N LYS A 196 14.82 -26.12 27.80
CA LYS A 196 15.08 -27.55 27.66
C LYS A 196 16.52 -27.80 27.20
N GLN A 197 17.00 -27.04 26.23
CA GLN A 197 18.36 -27.16 25.69
C GLN A 197 19.43 -26.64 26.66
N LEU A 198 19.14 -25.59 27.44
CA LEU A 198 20.09 -25.09 28.43
C LEU A 198 20.36 -26.11 29.54
N LYS A 199 19.36 -26.92 29.92
CA LYS A 199 19.54 -28.02 30.90
C LYS A 199 20.50 -29.10 30.42
N THR A 200 20.65 -29.29 29.11
CA THR A 200 21.56 -30.30 28.55
C THR A 200 22.99 -29.79 28.37
N GLN A 201 23.24 -28.48 28.55
CA GLN A 201 24.55 -27.88 28.37
C GLN A 201 25.21 -27.56 29.73
N PRO A 202 26.36 -28.18 30.08
CA PRO A 202 27.00 -27.98 31.37
C PRO A 202 27.37 -26.53 31.67
N SER A 203 27.75 -25.76 30.65
CA SER A 203 28.10 -24.33 30.74
C SER A 203 26.97 -23.44 31.24
N TYR A 204 25.72 -23.91 31.15
CA TYR A 204 24.52 -23.17 31.56
C TYR A 204 23.75 -23.88 32.68
N ALA A 205 24.35 -24.87 33.34
CA ALA A 205 23.68 -25.67 34.37
C ALA A 205 23.08 -24.83 35.51
N GLN A 206 23.70 -23.69 35.82
CA GLN A 206 23.24 -22.78 36.87
C GLN A 206 22.36 -21.63 36.35
N PHE A 207 22.19 -21.50 35.04
CA PHE A 207 21.39 -20.45 34.42
C PHE A 207 19.89 -20.76 34.53
N ARG A 208 19.16 -19.89 35.22
CA ARG A 208 17.70 -19.92 35.33
C ARG A 208 17.10 -18.95 34.33
N PHE A 209 16.53 -19.50 33.27
CA PHE A 209 15.82 -18.74 32.25
C PHE A 209 14.60 -17.99 32.83
N GLN A 210 14.41 -16.73 32.42
CA GLN A 210 13.26 -15.91 32.84
C GLN A 210 12.38 -15.48 31.66
N ARG A 211 12.97 -14.80 30.67
CA ARG A 211 12.21 -14.25 29.54
C ARG A 211 13.12 -14.01 28.33
N ILE A 212 12.49 -13.84 27.18
CA ILE A 212 13.17 -13.45 25.94
C ILE A 212 12.57 -12.13 25.45
N THR A 213 13.43 -11.19 25.08
CA THR A 213 13.10 -10.12 24.15
C THR A 213 13.57 -10.55 22.78
N LEU A 214 12.71 -10.44 21.76
CA LEU A 214 13.06 -10.83 20.40
C LEU A 214 12.43 -9.84 19.44
N GLU A 215 13.23 -9.38 18.48
CA GLU A 215 12.83 -8.47 17.44
C GLU A 215 13.20 -9.05 16.09
N ARG A 216 12.44 -8.68 15.06
CA ARG A 216 12.76 -9.07 13.69
C ARG A 216 13.91 -8.19 13.20
N SER A 217 14.90 -8.81 12.58
CA SER A 217 16.12 -8.17 12.06
C SER A 217 16.32 -8.52 10.58
N GLY A 218 15.24 -8.46 9.80
CA GLY A 218 15.21 -8.84 8.39
C GLY A 218 14.29 -10.04 8.09
N TRP A 219 14.46 -10.62 6.90
CA TRP A 219 13.58 -11.67 6.39
C TRP A 219 13.91 -13.00 7.04
N GLY A 220 12.97 -13.53 7.83
CA GLY A 220 13.17 -14.75 8.62
C GLY A 220 14.30 -14.67 9.65
N ASN A 221 14.86 -13.50 9.92
CA ASN A 221 15.95 -13.30 10.88
C ASN A 221 15.43 -12.53 12.10
N TYR A 222 15.90 -12.95 13.26
CA TYR A 222 15.48 -12.39 14.55
C TYR A 222 16.69 -12.26 15.47
N THR A 223 16.71 -11.16 16.21
CA THR A 223 17.75 -10.86 17.21
C THR A 223 17.10 -10.41 18.50
N GLY A 224 17.72 -10.73 19.61
CA GLY A 224 17.14 -10.44 20.91
C GLY A 224 18.04 -10.79 22.07
N ILE A 225 17.46 -10.78 23.27
CA ILE A 225 18.17 -11.09 24.51
C ILE A 225 17.38 -12.14 25.27
N ALA A 226 18.05 -13.23 25.64
CA ALA A 226 17.57 -14.16 26.64
C ALA A 226 18.03 -13.67 28.02
N HIS A 227 17.07 -13.37 28.89
CA HIS A 227 17.33 -12.94 30.25
C HIS A 227 17.22 -14.13 31.21
N GLY A 228 18.19 -14.25 32.11
CA GLY A 228 18.15 -15.22 33.18
C GLY A 228 18.91 -14.77 34.42
N ILE A 229 19.04 -15.69 35.36
CA ILE A 229 19.76 -15.51 36.61
C ILE A 229 20.72 -16.69 36.81
N ASP A 230 21.96 -16.41 37.18
CA ASP A 230 22.92 -17.38 37.69
C ASP A 230 23.24 -17.05 39.17
N PRO A 231 24.13 -17.80 39.85
CA PRO A 231 24.50 -17.51 41.23
C PRO A 231 25.19 -16.15 41.43
N ASN A 232 25.75 -15.57 40.35
CA ASN A 232 26.41 -14.27 40.38
C ASN A 232 25.45 -13.10 40.10
N GLY A 233 24.22 -13.39 39.69
CA GLY A 233 23.15 -12.42 39.52
C GLY A 233 22.45 -12.51 38.18
N LYS A 234 22.07 -11.35 37.61
CA LYS A 234 21.36 -11.30 36.33
C LYS A 234 22.33 -11.52 35.18
N VAL A 235 22.03 -12.49 34.32
CA VAL A 235 22.80 -12.81 33.12
C VAL A 235 21.95 -12.54 31.89
N GLN A 236 22.59 -11.99 30.86
CA GLN A 236 21.97 -11.75 29.56
C GLN A 236 22.78 -12.47 28.48
N LEU A 237 22.09 -13.18 27.60
CA LEU A 237 22.67 -13.85 26.45
C LEU A 237 22.07 -13.24 25.18
N THR A 238 22.90 -12.93 24.20
CA THR A 238 22.45 -12.56 22.87
C THR A 238 21.79 -13.76 22.23
N LEU A 239 20.57 -13.59 21.74
CA LEU A 239 19.80 -14.60 21.04
C LEU A 239 19.70 -14.20 19.57
N THR A 240 20.19 -15.06 18.68
CA THR A 240 19.94 -14.96 17.25
C THR A 240 19.07 -16.14 16.83
N ALA A 241 18.09 -15.90 15.97
CA ALA A 241 17.24 -16.95 15.41
C ALA A 241 16.98 -16.70 13.93
N LYS A 242 16.84 -17.79 13.17
CA LYS A 242 16.57 -17.79 11.74
C LYS A 242 15.57 -18.88 11.41
N THR A 243 14.55 -18.54 10.61
CA THR A 243 13.60 -19.52 10.06
C THR A 243 14.13 -20.08 8.74
N GLU A 244 14.30 -21.40 8.65
CA GLU A 244 14.68 -22.12 7.43
C GLU A 244 13.65 -23.22 7.15
N GLY A 245 12.71 -22.93 6.23
CA GLY A 245 11.54 -23.79 6.03
C GLY A 245 10.67 -23.83 7.29
N ASP A 246 10.39 -25.03 7.78
CA ASP A 246 9.62 -25.27 9.02
C ASP A 246 10.52 -25.30 10.28
N GLU A 247 11.83 -25.20 10.13
CA GLU A 247 12.78 -25.23 11.24
C GLU A 247 13.15 -23.82 11.72
N ILE A 248 13.29 -23.67 13.03
CA ILE A 248 13.84 -22.46 13.66
C ILE A 248 15.22 -22.79 14.20
N ARG A 249 16.25 -22.30 13.52
CA ARG A 249 17.63 -22.38 13.99
C ARG A 249 17.92 -21.20 14.88
N TRP A 250 18.55 -21.42 16.02
CA TRP A 250 18.86 -20.36 16.95
C TRP A 250 20.18 -20.62 17.67
N ASN A 251 20.80 -19.54 18.16
CA ASN A 251 22.04 -19.58 18.90
C ASN A 251 22.00 -18.61 20.08
N LEU A 252 22.71 -18.96 21.14
CA LEU A 252 22.92 -18.11 22.31
C LEU A 252 24.40 -17.80 22.45
N THR A 253 24.75 -16.53 22.55
CA THR A 253 26.12 -16.10 22.82
C THR A 253 26.17 -15.23 24.07
N PRO A 254 27.15 -15.39 24.96
CA PRO A 254 27.35 -14.47 26.09
C PRO A 254 27.47 -13.03 25.60
N ILE A 255 26.87 -12.10 26.33
CA ILE A 255 27.14 -10.67 26.15
C ILE A 255 28.45 -10.40 26.88
N ASN A 256 29.51 -10.11 26.11
CA ASN A 256 30.80 -9.66 26.65
C ASN A 256 30.70 -8.23 27.19
#